data_AF-A0A7W8EE37-F1
#
_entry.id   AF-A0A7W8EE37-F1
#
_cell.length_a   1.000
_cell.length_b   1.000
_cell.length_c   1.000
_cell.angle_alpha   90.00
_cell.angle_beta   90.00
_cell.angle_gamma   90.00
#
_symmetry.space_group_name_H-M   'P 1'
#
loop_
_entity.id
_entity.type
_entity.pdbx_description
1 polymer ?
#
loop_
_entity_poly.entity_id
_entity_poly.type
_entity_poly.pdbx_seq_one_letter_code
_entity_poly.pdbx_strand_id
1 'polypeptide(L)'
;MRARLRRLTAGERQFIWMGRIAHVAGDGDCHRCVRLRVWGAGKNSQVLQADLLSKAVLPWGCATDDSYPTPRDVREVIDYALAHGWNPDLVGGAYLLGEDASGFELAGFLLTDRLRDDGAPDPTVRVLQAFRAP
;
A
#
# COMPACT_ATOMS: atom_id res chain seq x y z
N MET A 1 8.66 4.95 -16.66
CA MET A 1 7.51 4.05 -16.89
C MET A 1 6.23 4.76 -16.47
N ARG A 2 5.22 4.89 -17.34
CA ARG A 2 3.94 5.54 -16.99
C ARG A 2 3.12 4.55 -16.18
N ALA A 3 2.79 4.89 -14.94
CA ALA A 3 2.05 3.98 -14.08
C ALA A 3 0.64 3.73 -14.67
N ARG A 4 0.25 2.46 -14.73
CA ARG A 4 -0.98 2.03 -15.42
C ARG A 4 -2.18 2.21 -14.50
N LEU A 5 -3.14 3.02 -14.94
CA LEU A 5 -4.46 3.10 -14.29
C LEU A 5 -5.24 1.82 -14.57
N ARG A 6 -5.86 1.27 -13.53
CA ARG A 6 -6.65 0.04 -13.56
C ARG A 6 -8.03 0.32 -12.96
N ARG A 7 -9.04 -0.40 -13.44
CA ARG A 7 -10.39 -0.35 -12.84
C ARG A 7 -10.58 -1.55 -11.93
N LEU A 8 -11.33 -1.35 -10.86
CA LEU A 8 -11.68 -2.36 -9.87
C LEU A 8 -13.10 -2.09 -9.39
N THR A 9 -13.82 -3.14 -9.03
CA THR A 9 -15.13 -3.04 -8.36
C THR A 9 -14.99 -3.61 -6.96
N ALA A 10 -15.42 -2.84 -5.96
CA ALA A 10 -15.45 -3.19 -4.55
C ALA A 10 -16.84 -2.79 -4.01
N GLY A 11 -17.55 -3.73 -3.39
CA GLY A 11 -18.99 -3.62 -3.17
C GLY A 11 -19.73 -3.31 -4.47
N GLU A 12 -20.61 -2.31 -4.44
CA GLU A 12 -21.41 -1.86 -5.60
C GLU A 12 -20.72 -0.74 -6.41
N ARG A 13 -19.51 -0.33 -6.03
CA ARG A 13 -18.84 0.85 -6.59
C ARG A 13 -17.64 0.47 -7.46
N GLN A 14 -17.46 1.23 -8.53
CA GLN A 14 -16.26 1.18 -9.35
C GLN A 14 -15.22 2.19 -8.86
N PHE A 15 -13.98 1.74 -8.76
CA PHE A 15 -12.81 2.51 -8.41
C PHE A 15 -11.77 2.46 -9.53
N ILE A 16 -10.96 3.50 -9.60
CA ILE A 16 -9.74 3.52 -10.40
C ILE A 16 -8.56 3.44 -9.44
N TRP A 17 -7.55 2.65 -9.76
CA TRP A 17 -6.36 2.54 -8.94
C TRP A 17 -5.07 2.46 -9.75
N MET A 18 -3.97 2.74 -9.07
CA MET A 18 -2.62 2.70 -9.59
C MET A 18 -1.65 2.31 -8.48
N GLY A 19 -0.71 1.40 -8.78
CA GLY A 19 0.45 1.15 -7.94
C GLY A 19 1.72 1.68 -8.59
N ARG A 20 2.53 2.44 -7.85
CA ARG A 20 3.87 2.89 -8.24
C ARG A 20 4.92 2.21 -7.36
N ILE A 21 5.86 1.51 -7.99
CA ILE A 21 6.98 0.87 -7.29
C ILE A 21 7.92 1.95 -6.74
N ALA A 22 8.37 1.73 -5.52
CA ALA A 22 9.35 2.49 -4.78
C ALA A 22 10.21 1.53 -3.93
N HIS A 23 11.25 2.07 -3.31
CA HIS A 23 12.08 1.33 -2.36
C HIS A 23 12.23 2.15 -1.09
N VAL A 24 12.23 1.45 0.03
CA VAL A 24 12.42 2.03 1.37
C VAL A 24 13.73 1.47 1.92
N ALA A 25 14.60 2.32 2.44
CA ALA A 25 15.80 1.87 3.12
C ALA A 25 15.45 1.21 4.45
N GLY A 26 16.00 0.02 4.68
CA GLY A 26 16.02 -0.65 5.98
C GLY A 26 17.44 -1.00 6.39
N ASP A 27 17.57 -1.65 7.54
CA ASP A 27 18.87 -2.11 8.02
C ASP A 27 19.51 -3.11 7.04
N GLY A 28 20.70 -2.77 6.54
CA GLY A 28 21.53 -3.60 5.66
C GLY A 28 21.03 -3.78 4.21
N ASP A 29 19.80 -3.40 3.88
CA ASP A 29 19.19 -3.57 2.54
C ASP A 29 18.02 -2.59 2.28
N CYS A 30 17.52 -2.58 1.05
CA CYS A 30 16.26 -1.96 0.69
C CYS A 30 15.10 -2.95 0.80
N HIS A 31 13.90 -2.42 1.01
CA HIS A 31 12.63 -3.14 0.92
C HIS A 31 11.81 -2.59 -0.24
N ARG A 32 11.19 -3.49 -1.01
CA ARG A 32 10.29 -3.09 -2.08
C ARG A 32 9.00 -2.55 -1.50
N CYS A 33 8.58 -1.38 -1.98
CA CYS A 33 7.33 -0.75 -1.61
C CYS A 33 6.51 -0.43 -2.86
N VAL A 34 5.18 -0.49 -2.76
CA VAL A 34 4.26 -0.04 -3.80
C VAL A 34 3.34 1.01 -3.21
N ARG A 35 3.49 2.26 -3.67
CA ARG A 35 2.53 3.33 -3.37
C ARG A 35 1.26 3.08 -4.17
N LEU A 36 0.22 2.64 -3.47
CA LEU A 36 -1.12 2.46 -3.99
C LEU A 36 -1.88 3.78 -3.90
N ARG A 37 -2.53 4.17 -5.00
CA ARG A 37 -3.49 5.28 -5.03
C ARG A 37 -4.81 4.81 -5.63
N VAL A 38 -5.92 5.15 -4.98
CA VAL A 38 -7.28 4.78 -5.39
C VAL A 38 -8.17 6.02 -5.45
N TRP A 39 -8.96 6.12 -6.51
CA TRP A 39 -9.94 7.17 -6.75
C TRP A 39 -11.33 6.57 -6.86
N GLY A 40 -12.30 7.12 -6.14
CA GLY A 40 -13.68 6.64 -6.14
C GLY A 40 -14.68 7.51 -6.91
N ALA A 41 -14.47 8.83 -7.00
CA ALA A 41 -15.35 9.77 -7.74
C ALA A 41 -14.63 10.56 -8.85
N GLY A 42 -13.49 10.04 -9.34
CA GLY A 42 -12.71 10.64 -10.42
C GLY A 42 -11.46 11.39 -9.94
N LYS A 43 -10.82 12.15 -10.84
CA LYS A 43 -9.47 12.70 -10.61
C LYS A 43 -9.33 13.73 -9.48
N ASN A 44 -10.44 14.38 -9.12
CA ASN A 44 -10.49 15.41 -8.08
C ASN A 44 -11.04 14.88 -6.75
N SER A 45 -11.42 13.59 -6.69
CA SER A 45 -11.88 13.00 -5.44
C SER A 45 -10.74 12.86 -4.44
N GLN A 46 -11.09 12.80 -3.16
CA GLN A 46 -10.19 12.47 -2.08
C GLN A 46 -9.56 11.10 -2.38
N VAL A 47 -8.27 11.13 -2.69
CA VAL A 47 -7.54 9.93 -3.10
C VAL A 47 -7.18 9.12 -1.87
N LEU A 48 -7.48 7.82 -1.87
CA LEU A 48 -6.92 6.92 -0.88
C LEU A 48 -5.48 6.61 -1.28
N GLN A 49 -4.54 6.83 -0.37
CA GLN A 49 -3.14 6.48 -0.55
C GLN A 49 -2.69 5.52 0.56
N ALA A 50 -2.09 4.41 0.17
CA ALA A 50 -1.46 3.44 1.06
C ALA A 50 -0.09 3.07 0.50
N ASP A 51 0.91 2.99 1.36
CA ASP A 51 2.26 2.59 0.98
C ASP A 51 2.46 1.12 1.43
N LEU A 52 2.46 0.21 0.46
CA LEU A 52 2.45 -1.24 0.67
C LEU A 52 3.87 -1.80 0.58
N LEU A 53 4.46 -2.14 1.72
CA LEU A 53 5.77 -2.76 1.83
C LEU A 53 5.68 -4.27 1.64
N SER A 54 6.50 -4.82 0.75
CA SER A 54 6.59 -6.26 0.52
C SER A 54 7.05 -7.00 1.78
N LYS A 55 6.45 -8.16 2.04
CA LYS A 55 6.89 -9.09 3.10
C LYS A 55 8.00 -10.04 2.62
N ALA A 56 8.38 -10.01 1.34
CA ALA A 56 9.35 -10.95 0.80
C ALA A 56 10.76 -10.70 1.36
N VAL A 57 11.42 -11.77 1.81
CA VAL A 57 12.84 -11.76 2.20
C VAL A 57 13.60 -12.59 1.18
N LEU A 58 14.34 -11.91 0.30
CA LEU A 58 15.04 -12.55 -0.82
C LEU A 58 16.56 -12.49 -0.64
N PRO A 59 17.30 -13.53 -1.04
CA PRO A 59 18.75 -13.61 -0.85
C PRO A 59 19.56 -12.56 -1.64
N TRP A 60 18.94 -11.87 -2.60
CA TRP A 60 19.56 -10.81 -3.43
C TRP A 60 18.90 -9.44 -3.20
N GLY A 61 18.21 -9.29 -2.07
CA GLY A 61 17.54 -8.07 -1.64
C GLY A 61 16.37 -7.62 -2.52
N CYS A 62 15.96 -6.35 -2.38
CA CYS A 62 14.77 -5.81 -3.07
C CYS A 62 14.88 -5.82 -4.60
N ALA A 63 16.07 -5.99 -5.17
CA ALA A 63 16.30 -5.98 -6.61
C ALA A 63 15.59 -7.11 -7.36
N THR A 64 15.34 -8.24 -6.70
CA THR A 64 14.66 -9.41 -7.29
C THR A 64 13.19 -9.54 -6.88
N ASP A 65 12.71 -8.63 -6.04
CA ASP A 65 11.34 -8.65 -5.58
C ASP A 65 10.41 -8.13 -6.69
N ASP A 66 9.48 -8.96 -7.13
CA ASP A 66 8.48 -8.64 -8.14
C ASP A 66 7.10 -8.32 -7.56
N SER A 67 6.96 -8.29 -6.22
CA SER A 67 5.71 -8.09 -5.51
C SER A 67 4.96 -6.87 -6.01
N TYR A 68 3.68 -7.08 -6.32
CA TYR A 68 2.76 -6.04 -6.75
C TYR A 68 1.36 -6.38 -6.25
N PRO A 69 0.59 -5.41 -5.73
CA PRO A 69 -0.73 -5.67 -5.18
C PRO A 69 -1.66 -6.27 -6.24
N THR A 70 -2.32 -7.34 -5.87
CA THR A 70 -3.37 -7.98 -6.68
C THR A 70 -4.67 -7.18 -6.56
N PRO A 71 -5.66 -7.40 -7.45
CA PRO A 71 -6.99 -6.83 -7.29
C PRO A 71 -7.64 -7.16 -5.94
N ARG A 72 -7.28 -8.28 -5.30
CA ARG A 72 -7.78 -8.65 -3.97
C ARG A 72 -7.20 -7.73 -2.88
N ASP A 73 -5.88 -7.54 -2.86
CA ASP A 73 -5.21 -6.66 -1.89
C ASP A 73 -5.78 -5.24 -1.98
N VAL A 74 -6.02 -4.74 -3.20
CA VAL A 74 -6.59 -3.41 -3.41
C VAL A 74 -8.03 -3.32 -2.89
N ARG A 75 -8.84 -4.38 -3.00
CA ARG A 75 -10.19 -4.40 -2.40
C ARG A 75 -10.11 -4.35 -0.89
N GLU A 76 -9.25 -5.16 -0.28
CA GLU A 76 -9.08 -5.20 1.18
C GLU A 76 -8.67 -3.81 1.73
N VAL A 77 -7.76 -3.11 1.03
CA VAL A 77 -7.40 -1.71 1.35
C VAL A 77 -8.60 -0.75 1.24
N ILE A 78 -9.39 -0.87 0.17
CA ILE A 78 -10.59 -0.04 -0.04
C ILE A 78 -11.62 -0.28 1.07
N ASP A 79 -11.93 -1.54 1.33
CA ASP A 79 -12.97 -1.93 2.29
C ASP A 79 -12.58 -1.47 3.71
N TYR A 80 -11.31 -1.64 4.09
CA TYR A 80 -10.80 -1.14 5.37
C TYR A 80 -10.90 0.39 5.44
N ALA A 81 -10.42 1.12 4.42
CA ALA A 81 -10.45 2.57 4.43
C ALA A 81 -11.88 3.13 4.50
N LEU A 82 -12.83 2.54 3.77
CA LEU A 82 -14.24 2.90 3.83
C LEU A 82 -14.82 2.71 5.24
N ALA A 83 -14.49 1.59 5.90
CA ALA A 83 -14.91 1.34 7.28
C ALA A 83 -14.30 2.34 8.28
N HIS A 84 -13.17 2.95 7.95
CA HIS A 84 -12.42 3.88 8.80
C HIS A 84 -12.56 5.35 8.36
N GLY A 85 -13.63 5.66 7.63
CA GLY A 85 -14.05 7.04 7.37
C GLY A 85 -13.44 7.68 6.12
N TRP A 86 -12.73 6.94 5.27
CA TRP A 86 -12.44 7.42 3.92
C TRP A 86 -13.75 7.60 3.16
N ASN A 87 -13.97 8.81 2.62
CA ASN A 87 -15.13 9.09 1.80
C ASN A 87 -14.69 9.38 0.34
N PRO A 88 -14.92 8.44 -0.59
CA PRO A 88 -14.52 8.58 -1.99
C PRO A 88 -15.24 9.69 -2.77
N ASP A 89 -16.33 10.25 -2.25
CA ASP A 89 -17.08 11.34 -2.89
C ASP A 89 -16.62 12.73 -2.46
N LEU A 90 -15.87 12.84 -1.36
CA LEU A 90 -15.31 14.12 -0.95
C LEU A 90 -14.30 14.60 -1.99
N VAL A 91 -14.30 15.91 -2.23
CA VAL A 91 -13.23 16.58 -2.98
C VAL A 91 -12.17 17.00 -1.97
N GLY A 92 -10.89 16.77 -2.27
CA GLY A 92 -9.83 17.20 -1.37
C GLY A 92 -8.52 16.45 -1.54
N GLY A 93 -7.69 16.53 -0.50
CA GLY A 93 -6.36 15.93 -0.45
C GLY A 93 -6.37 14.39 -0.41
N ALA A 94 -5.26 13.81 0.04
CA ALA A 94 -5.16 12.36 0.21
C ALA A 94 -5.69 11.94 1.58
N TYR A 95 -6.52 10.88 1.60
CA TYR A 95 -6.72 10.08 2.79
C TYR A 95 -5.56 9.09 2.88
N LEU A 96 -4.79 9.19 3.95
CA LEU A 96 -3.59 8.38 4.15
C LEU A 96 -3.92 7.19 5.03
N LEU A 97 -3.78 5.99 4.48
CA LEU A 97 -3.80 4.76 5.25
C LEU A 97 -2.35 4.42 5.63
N GLY A 98 -2.03 4.52 6.92
CA GLY A 98 -0.68 4.37 7.44
C GLY A 98 -0.55 3.24 8.46
N GLU A 99 0.61 3.19 9.11
CA GLU A 99 0.95 2.16 10.11
C GLU A 99 0.05 2.16 11.36
N ASP A 100 -0.70 3.25 11.59
CA ASP A 100 -1.68 3.39 12.66
C ASP A 100 -2.96 2.55 12.45
N ALA A 101 -3.15 1.99 11.24
CA ALA A 101 -4.22 1.06 10.88
C ALA A 101 -4.06 -0.30 11.58
N SER A 102 -4.25 -0.27 12.90
CA SER A 102 -4.08 -1.38 13.83
C SER A 102 -5.01 -2.55 13.45
N GLY A 103 -4.43 -3.70 13.12
CA GLY A 103 -5.18 -4.90 12.73
C GLY A 103 -5.50 -5.02 11.24
N PHE A 104 -5.10 -4.06 10.40
CA PHE A 104 -5.14 -4.24 8.96
C PHE A 104 -3.93 -5.05 8.50
N GLU A 105 -4.18 -6.24 7.95
CA GLU A 105 -3.14 -7.11 7.41
C GLU A 105 -3.48 -7.53 5.99
N LEU A 106 -2.49 -7.43 5.11
CA LEU A 106 -2.53 -8.03 3.79
C LEU A 106 -1.63 -9.26 3.77
N ALA A 107 -2.00 -10.27 3.00
CA ALA A 107 -1.23 -11.51 2.92
C ALA A 107 0.23 -11.25 2.52
N GLY A 108 0.46 -10.45 1.48
CA GLY A 108 1.80 -10.17 0.95
C GLY A 108 2.44 -8.85 1.39
N PHE A 109 1.72 -7.99 2.11
CA PHE A 109 2.15 -6.61 2.35
C PHE A 109 1.94 -6.12 3.78
N LEU A 110 2.82 -5.23 4.22
CA LEU A 110 2.65 -4.41 5.41
C LEU A 110 2.38 -2.96 4.99
N LEU A 111 1.63 -2.21 5.79
CA LEU A 111 1.61 -0.75 5.64
C LEU A 111 2.91 -0.17 6.16
N THR A 112 3.42 0.86 5.46
CA THR A 112 4.56 1.63 5.95
C THR A 112 4.37 3.13 5.77
N ASP A 113 4.87 3.89 6.73
CA ASP A 113 4.91 5.36 6.67
C ASP A 113 6.27 5.87 6.19
N ARG A 114 7.26 4.99 6.09
CA ARG A 114 8.65 5.38 5.82
C ARG A 114 8.91 5.86 4.40
N LEU A 115 7.98 5.64 3.47
CA LEU A 115 8.04 6.23 2.12
C LEU A 115 7.58 7.70 2.09
N ARG A 116 6.92 8.18 3.15
CA ARG A 116 6.48 9.59 3.29
C ARG A 116 7.23 10.33 4.40
N ASP A 117 7.74 9.60 5.39
CA ASP A 117 8.50 10.12 6.52
C ASP A 117 9.76 9.28 6.76
N ASP A 118 10.92 9.81 6.38
CA ASP A 118 12.21 9.13 6.58
C ASP A 118 12.53 8.89 8.07
N GLY A 119 11.84 9.59 8.99
CA GLY A 119 11.93 9.40 10.44
C GLY A 119 11.06 8.27 11.00
N ALA A 120 10.15 7.68 10.20
CA ALA A 120 9.32 6.56 10.64
C ALA A 120 10.17 5.31 10.96
N PRO A 121 9.74 4.36 11.80
CA PRO A 121 10.56 3.22 12.22
C PRO A 121 11.11 2.37 11.07
N ASP A 122 12.31 1.83 11.24
CA ASP A 122 12.91 0.89 10.28
C ASP A 122 12.01 -0.36 10.10
N PRO A 123 11.65 -0.75 8.87
CA PRO A 123 10.70 -1.82 8.66
C PRO A 123 11.33 -3.22 8.70
N THR A 124 12.65 -3.35 8.73
CA THR A 124 13.36 -4.64 8.58
C THR A 124 12.88 -5.67 9.61
N VAL A 125 12.77 -5.30 10.89
CA VAL A 125 12.32 -6.22 11.95
C VAL A 125 10.88 -6.70 11.68
N ARG A 126 9.99 -5.79 11.25
CA ARG A 126 8.59 -6.11 10.94
C ARG A 126 8.47 -7.01 9.73
N VAL A 127 9.26 -6.78 8.68
CA VAL A 127 9.32 -7.64 7.49
C VAL A 127 9.79 -9.05 7.87
N LEU A 128 10.87 -9.17 8.63
CA LEU A 128 11.40 -10.47 9.08
C LEU A 128 10.40 -11.25 9.94
N GLN A 129 9.65 -10.55 10.80
CA GLN A 129 8.58 -11.16 11.61
C GLN A 129 7.43 -11.64 10.71
N ALA A 130 6.97 -10.80 9.78
CA ALA A 130 5.87 -11.12 8.88
C ALA A 130 6.21 -12.26 7.89
N PHE A 131 7.46 -12.36 7.44
CA PHE A 131 7.93 -13.45 6.59
C PHE A 131 7.96 -14.81 7.31
N ARG A 132 8.15 -14.80 8.64
CA ARG A 132 8.20 -16.02 9.47
C ARG A 132 6.83 -16.46 9.99
N ALA A 133 5.81 -15.62 9.85
CA ALA A 133 4.46 -15.98 10.26
C ALA A 133 3.93 -17.12 9.35
N PRO A 134 3.31 -18.17 9.92
CA PRO A 134 2.86 -19.35 9.19
C PRO A 134 1.68 -19.09 8.25
#